data_AF-A0A949UA97-F1
#
_entry.id   AF-A0A949UA97-F1
#
_cell.length_a   1.000
_cell.length_b   1.000
_cell.length_c   1.000
_cell.angle_alpha   90.00
_cell.angle_beta   90.00
_cell.angle_gamma   90.00
#
_symmetry.space_group_name_H-M   'P 1'
#
loop_
_entity.id
_entity.type
_entity.pdbx_description
1 polymer ?
#
loop_
_entity_poly.entity_id
_entity_poly.type
_entity_poly.pdbx_seq_one_letter_code
_entity_poly.pdbx_strand_id
1 'polypeptide(L)'
;MKWRPKPVDSEQAQRLAEVLHADPLLSDPNFSAVLARLLVARGITKPDAATDFLHPSLTQLYSPYLMMGMKSALDRIDAAIERKEGILIYGDYDVDGTTAIVILKTAIELCGGTPDFHVPHRIKEGYDLRGDVIERAASAGIRLVISVDAGIRAFAAADTARRLGIDLIVTDHHLPGPDGVPHALAVLNPNQSGCSYPCKALCGAGVAFKLAQALMERRLTTRDQSTLLKSFAKIAAIATIANAVPLTGENRIFAKVGLEALRTAVNPGLKALLEIAHVSGRPLTSGEVGFRIAPRINA
;
A
#
# COMPACT_ATOMS: atom_id res chain seq x y z
N MET A 1 18.76 14.53 -27.31
CA MET A 1 17.99 13.27 -27.14
C MET A 1 18.69 12.18 -27.95
N LYS A 2 19.00 11.00 -27.38
CA LYS A 2 19.57 9.86 -28.11
C LYS A 2 18.55 8.72 -28.11
N TRP A 3 18.15 8.24 -29.27
CA TRP A 3 17.30 7.07 -29.40
C TRP A 3 18.16 5.82 -29.24
N ARG A 4 17.83 4.96 -28.28
CA ARG A 4 18.54 3.71 -28.03
C ARG A 4 17.54 2.56 -28.14
N PRO A 5 17.69 1.63 -29.11
CA PRO A 5 16.86 0.44 -29.17
C PRO A 5 17.15 -0.43 -27.95
N LYS A 6 16.10 -0.94 -27.30
CA LYS A 6 16.24 -1.91 -26.21
C LYS A 6 16.23 -3.31 -26.83
N PRO A 7 17.32 -4.10 -26.73
CA PRO A 7 17.35 -5.45 -27.28
C PRO A 7 16.32 -6.33 -26.56
N VAL A 8 15.73 -7.26 -27.31
CA VAL A 8 14.72 -8.22 -26.84
C VAL A 8 15.13 -9.59 -27.33
N ASP A 9 15.09 -10.58 -26.43
CA ASP A 9 15.28 -11.99 -26.79
C ASP A 9 14.10 -12.46 -27.66
N SER A 10 14.38 -12.71 -28.93
CA SER A 10 13.38 -13.11 -29.92
C SER A 10 12.75 -14.47 -29.61
N GLU A 11 13.52 -15.40 -29.04
CA GLU A 11 13.03 -16.75 -28.71
C GLU A 11 12.08 -16.69 -27.51
N GLN A 12 12.43 -15.91 -26.49
CA GLN A 12 11.53 -15.64 -25.37
C GLN A 12 10.25 -14.92 -25.82
N ALA A 13 10.38 -13.93 -26.71
CA ALA A 13 9.22 -13.21 -27.22
C ALA A 13 8.30 -14.12 -28.05
N GLN A 14 8.85 -15.03 -28.85
CA GLN A 14 8.06 -15.97 -29.65
C GLN A 14 7.29 -16.95 -28.76
N ARG A 15 7.95 -17.57 -27.77
CA ARG A 15 7.27 -18.43 -26.79
C ARG A 15 6.14 -17.73 -26.06
N LEU A 16 6.35 -16.46 -25.68
CA LEU A 16 5.33 -15.69 -24.99
C LEU A 16 4.17 -15.34 -25.93
N ALA A 17 4.44 -15.03 -27.20
CA ALA A 17 3.41 -14.74 -28.19
C ALA A 17 2.45 -15.92 -28.42
N GLU A 18 2.97 -17.15 -28.44
CA GLU A 18 2.17 -18.38 -28.56
C GLU A 18 1.17 -18.52 -27.41
N VAL A 19 1.58 -18.20 -26.18
CA VAL A 19 0.67 -18.23 -25.02
C VAL A 19 -0.35 -17.11 -25.07
N LEU A 20 0.07 -15.89 -25.40
CA LEU A 20 -0.85 -14.75 -25.51
C LEU A 20 -1.90 -14.96 -26.58
N HIS A 21 -1.54 -15.58 -27.70
CA HIS A 21 -2.48 -15.87 -28.80
C HIS A 21 -3.64 -16.79 -28.38
N ALA A 22 -3.45 -17.62 -27.35
CA ALA A 22 -4.51 -18.46 -26.80
C ALA A 22 -5.55 -17.66 -26.00
N ASP A 23 -5.27 -16.42 -25.60
CA ASP A 23 -6.25 -15.52 -25.01
C ASP A 23 -7.19 -14.99 -26.12
N PRO A 24 -8.53 -15.20 -26.01
CA PRO A 24 -9.48 -14.72 -26.99
C PRO A 24 -9.38 -13.23 -27.31
N LEU A 25 -8.99 -12.41 -26.32
CA LEU A 25 -8.83 -10.96 -26.46
C LEU A 25 -7.54 -10.56 -27.19
N LEU A 26 -6.60 -11.49 -27.36
CA LEU A 26 -5.29 -11.28 -27.98
C LEU A 26 -5.07 -12.21 -29.20
N SER A 27 -6.14 -12.78 -29.73
CA SER A 27 -6.13 -13.79 -30.79
C SER A 27 -5.60 -13.30 -32.16
N ASP A 28 -5.35 -12.01 -32.36
CA ASP A 28 -4.61 -11.53 -33.54
C ASP A 28 -3.10 -11.89 -33.39
N PRO A 29 -2.54 -12.73 -34.28
CA PRO A 29 -1.13 -13.15 -34.19
C PRO A 29 -0.13 -11.98 -34.24
N ASN A 30 -0.41 -10.94 -35.04
CA ASN A 30 0.46 -9.78 -35.16
C ASN A 30 0.45 -8.96 -33.87
N PHE A 31 -0.75 -8.78 -33.29
CA PHE A 31 -0.88 -8.08 -32.03
C PHE A 31 -0.18 -8.82 -30.88
N SER A 32 -0.39 -10.13 -30.75
CA SER A 32 0.26 -10.96 -29.75
C SER A 32 1.78 -10.96 -29.87
N ALA A 33 2.33 -11.01 -31.10
CA ALA A 33 3.77 -10.94 -31.32
C ALA A 33 4.37 -9.59 -30.88
N VAL A 34 3.71 -8.47 -31.18
CA VAL A 34 4.15 -7.13 -30.74
C VAL A 34 4.05 -7.00 -29.23
N LEU A 35 2.95 -7.43 -28.63
CA LEU A 35 2.72 -7.38 -27.19
C LEU A 35 3.77 -8.21 -26.43
N ALA A 36 4.04 -9.43 -26.88
CA ALA A 36 5.05 -10.30 -26.27
C ALA A 36 6.44 -9.63 -26.26
N ARG A 37 6.86 -9.03 -27.38
CA ARG A 37 8.12 -8.27 -27.46
C ARG A 37 8.15 -7.10 -26.47
N LEU A 38 7.03 -6.39 -26.31
CA LEU A 38 6.90 -5.27 -25.38
C LEU A 38 6.93 -5.70 -23.91
N LEU A 39 6.44 -6.90 -23.58
CA LEU A 39 6.47 -7.48 -22.25
C LEU A 39 7.90 -7.97 -21.90
N VAL A 40 8.56 -8.68 -22.81
CA VAL A 40 9.96 -9.11 -22.63
C VAL A 40 10.87 -7.89 -22.48
N ALA A 41 10.67 -6.82 -23.26
CA ALA A 41 11.40 -5.56 -23.12
C ALA A 41 11.22 -4.91 -21.73
N ARG A 42 10.13 -5.22 -21.02
CA ARG A 42 9.82 -4.75 -19.65
C ARG A 42 10.24 -5.76 -18.57
N GLY A 43 10.89 -6.87 -18.94
CA GLY A 43 11.34 -7.91 -18.03
C GLY A 43 10.26 -8.94 -17.64
N ILE A 44 9.10 -8.90 -18.31
CA ILE A 44 8.02 -9.88 -18.11
C ILE A 44 8.21 -10.99 -19.14
N THR A 45 8.91 -12.04 -18.74
CA THR A 45 9.38 -13.10 -19.65
C THR A 45 8.67 -14.44 -19.46
N LYS A 46 7.99 -14.63 -18.33
CA LYS A 46 7.27 -15.87 -18.03
C LYS A 46 5.81 -15.77 -18.45
N PRO A 47 5.22 -16.83 -19.03
CA PRO A 47 3.81 -16.89 -19.39
C PRO A 47 2.85 -16.47 -18.26
N ASP A 48 2.95 -17.10 -17.09
CA ASP A 48 2.07 -16.80 -15.95
C ASP A 48 2.22 -15.33 -15.50
N ALA A 49 3.45 -14.81 -15.48
CA ALA A 49 3.69 -13.42 -15.12
C ALA A 49 3.11 -12.42 -16.14
N ALA A 50 3.03 -12.79 -17.42
CA ALA A 50 2.36 -11.98 -18.44
C ALA A 50 0.85 -12.00 -18.27
N THR A 51 0.26 -13.18 -18.05
CA THR A 51 -1.17 -13.34 -17.76
C THR A 51 -1.55 -12.51 -16.53
N ASP A 52 -0.79 -12.64 -15.44
CA ASP A 52 -1.04 -11.89 -14.20
C ASP A 52 -0.92 -10.38 -14.39
N PHE A 53 0.06 -9.94 -15.20
CA PHE A 53 0.26 -8.52 -15.48
C PHE A 53 -0.86 -7.91 -16.34
N LEU A 54 -1.39 -8.67 -17.29
CA LEU A 54 -2.46 -8.23 -18.19
C LEU A 54 -3.84 -8.27 -17.53
N HIS A 55 -4.07 -9.30 -16.70
CA HIS A 55 -5.34 -9.57 -16.02
C HIS A 55 -5.21 -9.55 -14.49
N PRO A 56 -4.84 -8.41 -13.89
CA PRO A 56 -4.58 -8.37 -12.46
C PRO A 56 -5.89 -8.37 -11.66
N SER A 57 -5.87 -9.08 -10.54
CA SER A 57 -7.01 -9.42 -9.69
C SER A 57 -6.58 -9.46 -8.22
N LEU A 58 -7.51 -9.20 -7.30
CA LEU A 58 -7.23 -9.26 -5.85
C LEU A 58 -6.86 -10.67 -5.37
N THR A 59 -7.20 -11.74 -6.11
CA THR A 59 -6.83 -13.11 -5.75
C THR A 59 -5.34 -13.40 -5.93
N GLN A 60 -4.62 -12.53 -6.66
CA GLN A 60 -3.17 -12.63 -6.87
C GLN A 60 -2.35 -11.88 -5.81
N LEU A 61 -3.01 -11.24 -4.83
CA LEU A 61 -2.31 -10.61 -3.71
C LEU A 61 -1.54 -11.67 -2.91
N TYR A 62 -0.33 -11.34 -2.49
CA TYR A 62 0.45 -12.24 -1.66
C TYR A 62 -0.17 -12.36 -0.26
N SER A 63 0.07 -13.48 0.42
CA SER A 63 -0.34 -13.60 1.82
C SER A 63 0.34 -12.51 2.66
N PRO A 64 -0.42 -11.70 3.44
CA PRO A 64 0.17 -10.66 4.26
C PRO A 64 1.10 -11.23 5.35
N TYR A 65 0.89 -12.48 5.77
CA TYR A 65 1.71 -13.18 6.76
C TYR A 65 3.15 -13.48 6.29
N LEU A 66 3.45 -13.31 4.99
CA LEU A 66 4.82 -13.36 4.48
C LEU A 66 5.64 -12.12 4.87
N MET A 67 4.99 -11.05 5.32
CA MET A 67 5.67 -9.84 5.75
C MET A 67 6.23 -10.03 7.15
N MET A 68 7.55 -9.90 7.29
CA MET A 68 8.23 -9.99 8.59
C MET A 68 7.59 -8.99 9.57
N GLY A 69 7.30 -9.44 10.80
CA GLY A 69 6.64 -8.66 11.84
C GLY A 69 5.11 -8.74 11.84
N MET A 70 4.47 -9.27 10.79
CA MET A 70 3.00 -9.27 10.65
C MET A 70 2.28 -9.94 11.83
N LYS A 71 2.76 -11.12 12.25
CA LYS A 71 2.17 -11.83 13.40
C LYS A 71 2.21 -11.00 14.68
N SER A 72 3.38 -10.46 15.04
CA SER A 72 3.54 -9.66 16.27
C SER A 72 2.70 -8.38 16.25
N ALA A 73 2.62 -7.72 15.09
CA ALA A 73 1.77 -6.56 14.91
C ALA A 73 0.28 -6.90 15.11
N LEU A 74 -0.20 -7.98 14.49
CA LEU A 74 -1.59 -8.42 14.63
C LEU A 74 -1.93 -8.83 16.06
N ASP A 75 -1.10 -9.63 16.71
CA ASP A 75 -1.33 -10.07 18.09
C ASP A 75 -1.46 -8.87 19.04
N ARG A 76 -0.68 -7.80 18.80
CA ARG A 76 -0.75 -6.59 19.61
C ARG A 76 -1.99 -5.74 19.33
N ILE A 77 -2.37 -5.60 18.06
CA ILE A 77 -3.57 -4.86 17.65
C ILE A 77 -4.82 -5.57 18.20
N ASP A 78 -4.89 -6.89 18.10
CA ASP A 78 -5.98 -7.69 18.67
C ASP A 78 -6.08 -7.49 20.19
N ALA A 79 -4.96 -7.55 20.91
CA ALA A 79 -4.94 -7.30 22.34
C ALA A 79 -5.42 -5.86 22.68
N ALA A 80 -5.03 -4.86 21.89
CA ALA A 80 -5.51 -3.49 22.09
C ALA A 80 -7.03 -3.39 21.91
N ILE A 81 -7.56 -4.02 20.87
CA ILE A 81 -9.01 -4.05 20.59
C ILE A 81 -9.76 -4.75 21.72
N GLU A 82 -9.32 -5.94 22.13
CA GLU A 82 -9.97 -6.73 23.19
C GLU A 82 -9.98 -6.03 24.55
N ARG A 83 -8.88 -5.34 24.87
CA ARG A 83 -8.72 -4.61 26.13
C ARG A 83 -9.24 -3.17 26.06
N LYS A 84 -9.74 -2.74 24.90
CA LYS A 84 -10.17 -1.34 24.64
C LYS A 84 -9.07 -0.33 24.98
N GLU A 85 -7.82 -0.67 24.69
CA GLU A 85 -6.68 0.22 24.86
C GLU A 85 -6.72 1.34 23.80
N GLY A 86 -6.22 2.53 24.17
CA GLY A 86 -6.05 3.62 23.23
C GLY A 86 -4.98 3.29 22.18
N ILE A 87 -5.35 3.43 20.91
CA ILE A 87 -4.49 3.24 19.73
C ILE A 87 -4.32 4.59 19.03
N LEU A 88 -3.08 4.97 18.70
CA LEU A 88 -2.79 6.13 17.85
C LEU A 88 -2.16 5.65 16.53
N ILE A 89 -2.77 6.05 15.41
CA ILE A 89 -2.16 5.87 14.09
C ILE A 89 -1.40 7.15 13.73
N TYR A 90 -0.09 7.05 13.56
CA TYR A 90 0.79 8.17 13.19
C TYR A 90 1.13 8.06 11.70
N GLY A 91 0.66 8.97 10.85
CA GLY A 91 0.97 8.93 9.42
C GLY A 91 2.00 9.95 8.96
N ASP A 92 2.26 9.97 7.65
CA ASP A 92 2.86 11.11 6.95
C ASP A 92 1.78 12.08 6.44
N TYR A 93 2.19 13.30 6.11
CA TYR A 93 1.33 14.39 5.64
C TYR A 93 0.98 14.33 4.15
N ASP A 94 1.61 13.45 3.38
CA ASP A 94 1.37 13.34 1.95
C ASP A 94 0.21 12.37 1.62
N VAL A 95 -0.07 12.17 0.34
CA VAL A 95 -1.13 11.26 -0.12
C VAL A 95 -0.93 9.84 0.37
N ASP A 96 0.31 9.34 0.43
CA ASP A 96 0.60 7.96 0.82
C ASP A 96 0.32 7.78 2.32
N GLY A 97 0.90 8.62 3.17
CA GLY A 97 0.66 8.62 4.61
C GLY A 97 -0.80 8.86 5.01
N THR A 98 -1.46 9.87 4.43
CA THR A 98 -2.85 10.20 4.78
C THR A 98 -3.84 9.10 4.37
N THR A 99 -3.62 8.47 3.20
CA THR A 99 -4.48 7.36 2.77
C THR A 99 -4.17 6.07 3.51
N ALA A 100 -2.92 5.86 3.95
CA ALA A 100 -2.54 4.76 4.83
C ALA A 100 -3.25 4.86 6.19
N ILE A 101 -3.38 6.07 6.76
CA ILE A 101 -4.20 6.32 7.96
C ILE A 101 -5.64 5.89 7.69
N VAL A 102 -6.25 6.35 6.59
CA VAL A 102 -7.65 6.04 6.26
C VAL A 102 -7.87 4.52 6.17
N ILE A 103 -6.98 3.80 5.49
CA ILE A 103 -7.08 2.33 5.35
C ILE A 103 -7.01 1.66 6.72
N LEU A 104 -5.97 1.95 7.51
CA LEU A 104 -5.73 1.24 8.76
C LEU A 104 -6.76 1.62 9.84
N LYS A 105 -7.12 2.90 9.94
CA LYS A 105 -8.17 3.40 10.85
C LYS A 105 -9.48 2.68 10.58
N THR A 106 -9.91 2.66 9.31
CA THR A 106 -11.16 2.02 8.90
C THR A 106 -11.13 0.51 9.22
N ALA A 107 -10.03 -0.17 8.96
CA ALA A 107 -9.89 -1.59 9.24
C ALA A 107 -9.99 -1.91 10.74
N ILE A 108 -9.32 -1.13 11.59
CA ILE A 108 -9.37 -1.31 13.05
C ILE A 108 -10.78 -1.01 13.58
N GLU A 109 -11.45 0.03 13.08
CA GLU A 109 -12.85 0.35 13.46
C GLU A 109 -13.83 -0.76 13.09
N LEU A 110 -13.74 -1.30 11.86
CA LEU A 110 -14.54 -2.44 11.43
C LEU A 110 -14.29 -3.69 12.29
N CYS A 111 -13.09 -3.79 12.85
CA CYS A 111 -12.66 -4.88 13.73
C CYS A 111 -13.01 -4.67 15.21
N GLY A 112 -13.67 -3.56 15.56
CA GLY A 112 -14.16 -3.24 16.90
C GLY A 112 -13.22 -2.36 17.74
N GLY A 113 -12.13 -1.85 17.16
CA GLY A 113 -11.24 -0.89 17.84
C GLY A 113 -11.68 0.56 17.65
N THR A 114 -11.08 1.47 18.43
CA THR A 114 -11.34 2.91 18.36
C THR A 114 -10.03 3.69 18.30
N PRO A 115 -9.33 3.68 17.15
CA PRO A 115 -8.06 4.36 17.00
C PRO A 115 -8.25 5.87 16.78
N ASP A 116 -7.40 6.66 17.43
CA ASP A 116 -7.16 8.04 17.07
C ASP A 116 -6.05 8.13 16.00
N PHE A 117 -5.85 9.29 15.41
CA PHE A 117 -4.81 9.49 14.40
C PHE A 117 -4.09 10.82 14.57
N HIS A 118 -2.84 10.87 14.08
CA HIS A 118 -2.04 12.07 13.98
C HIS A 118 -1.42 12.15 12.59
N VAL A 119 -1.66 13.27 11.92
CA VAL A 119 -0.95 13.68 10.71
C VAL A 119 -0.02 14.82 11.11
N PRO A 120 1.31 14.68 10.90
CA PRO A 120 2.25 15.71 11.29
C PRO A 120 2.06 16.97 10.46
N HIS A 121 2.21 18.13 11.08
CA HIS A 121 2.26 19.38 10.34
C HIS A 121 3.62 19.52 9.64
N ARG A 122 3.65 19.34 8.32
CA ARG A 122 4.86 19.38 7.48
C ARG A 122 5.89 20.46 7.85
N ILE A 123 5.45 21.71 8.04
CA ILE A 123 6.35 22.83 8.35
C ILE A 123 6.79 22.91 9.82
N LYS A 124 5.92 22.55 10.77
CA LYS A 124 6.17 22.73 12.21
C LYS A 124 6.79 21.49 12.84
N GLU A 125 6.30 20.32 12.46
CA GLU A 125 6.71 19.03 12.99
C GLU A 125 7.72 18.34 12.06
N GLY A 126 7.63 18.54 10.75
CA GLY A 126 8.53 17.92 9.78
C GLY A 126 8.06 16.54 9.33
N TYR A 127 8.99 15.76 8.77
CA TYR A 127 8.78 14.36 8.42
C TYR A 127 9.28 13.44 9.55
N ASP A 128 8.68 12.26 9.63
CA ASP A 128 8.94 11.16 10.56
C ASP A 128 8.38 11.34 11.98
N LEU A 129 8.37 10.24 12.76
CA LEU A 129 7.83 10.24 14.12
C LEU A 129 8.63 11.14 15.04
N ARG A 130 7.90 11.87 15.89
CA ARG A 130 8.50 12.70 16.93
C ARG A 130 8.20 12.18 18.33
N GLY A 131 9.23 12.20 19.18
CA GLY A 131 9.12 11.81 20.59
C GLY A 131 8.08 12.64 21.35
N ASP A 132 7.96 13.94 21.07
CA ASP A 132 7.00 14.81 21.76
C ASP A 132 5.54 14.46 21.45
N VAL A 133 5.25 13.91 20.26
CA VAL A 133 3.91 13.41 19.92
C VAL A 133 3.63 12.11 20.69
N ILE A 134 4.62 11.24 20.82
CA ILE A 134 4.52 9.99 21.60
C ILE A 134 4.31 10.30 23.09
N GLU A 135 5.00 11.31 23.63
CA GLU A 135 4.82 11.78 25.01
C GLU A 135 3.41 12.33 25.25
N ARG A 136 2.86 13.09 24.30
CA ARG A 136 1.45 13.54 24.35
C ARG A 136 0.48 12.37 24.29
N ALA A 137 0.72 11.40 23.41
CA ALA A 137 -0.09 10.19 23.30
C ALA A 137 -0.09 9.39 24.63
N ALA A 138 1.09 9.21 25.24
CA ALA A 138 1.23 8.55 26.54
C ALA A 138 0.40 9.25 27.62
N SER A 139 0.48 10.59 27.65
CA SER A 139 -0.25 11.42 28.61
C SER A 139 -1.77 11.34 28.42
N ALA A 140 -2.22 11.08 27.19
CA ALA A 140 -3.63 10.84 26.85
C ALA A 140 -4.09 9.39 27.10
N GLY A 141 -3.21 8.52 27.63
CA GLY A 141 -3.54 7.13 27.93
C GLY A 141 -3.43 6.16 26.75
N ILE A 142 -2.85 6.58 25.61
CA ILE A 142 -2.54 5.70 24.49
C ILE A 142 -1.49 4.66 24.92
N ARG A 143 -1.70 3.40 24.54
CA ARG A 143 -0.80 2.27 24.85
C ARG A 143 -0.19 1.62 23.61
N LEU A 144 -0.75 1.91 22.44
CA LEU A 144 -0.26 1.42 21.16
C LEU A 144 -0.14 2.58 20.17
N VAL A 145 1.05 2.77 19.60
CA VAL A 145 1.26 3.65 18.45
C VAL A 145 1.56 2.78 17.24
N ILE A 146 0.89 3.05 16.12
CA ILE A 146 1.14 2.39 14.83
C ILE A 146 1.52 3.47 13.82
N SER A 147 2.76 3.49 13.35
CA SER A 147 3.13 4.38 12.27
C SER A 147 2.74 3.84 10.91
N VAL A 148 2.37 4.72 9.99
CA VAL A 148 2.10 4.42 8.59
C VAL A 148 2.87 5.38 7.70
N ASP A 149 3.59 4.84 6.72
CA ASP A 149 4.43 5.59 5.77
C ASP A 149 5.59 6.40 6.40
N ALA A 150 5.95 6.03 7.63
CA ALA A 150 7.02 6.67 8.39
C ALA A 150 7.55 5.71 9.45
N GLY A 151 8.72 6.05 10.00
CA GLY A 151 9.25 5.41 11.20
C GLY A 151 10.41 4.46 10.98
N ILE A 152 10.75 4.03 9.76
CA ILE A 152 11.85 3.07 9.55
C ILE A 152 13.22 3.58 10.01
N ARG A 153 13.37 4.90 10.24
CA ARG A 153 14.57 5.55 10.76
C ARG A 153 14.33 6.32 12.07
N ALA A 154 13.16 6.20 12.69
CA ALA A 154 12.78 6.96 13.87
C ALA A 154 13.27 6.33 15.18
N PHE A 155 14.58 6.06 15.30
CA PHE A 155 15.18 5.40 16.48
C PHE A 155 14.88 6.13 17.79
N ALA A 156 15.06 7.45 17.82
CA ALA A 156 14.81 8.26 19.03
C ALA A 156 13.34 8.25 19.47
N ALA A 157 12.42 8.23 18.50
CA ALA A 157 10.99 8.13 18.78
C ALA A 157 10.63 6.74 19.32
N ALA A 158 11.21 5.67 18.75
CA ALA A 158 11.05 4.31 19.26
C ALA A 158 11.60 4.13 20.68
N ASP A 159 12.76 4.71 20.98
CA ASP A 159 13.31 4.74 22.34
C ASP A 159 12.41 5.50 23.32
N THR A 160 11.78 6.58 22.85
CA THR A 160 10.80 7.34 23.64
C THR A 160 9.56 6.49 23.95
N ALA A 161 9.00 5.79 22.95
CA ALA A 161 7.88 4.86 23.15
C ALA A 161 8.23 3.78 24.18
N ARG A 162 9.39 3.15 24.04
CA ARG A 162 9.89 2.13 24.97
C ARG A 162 10.02 2.65 26.40
N ARG A 163 10.61 3.84 26.60
CA ARG A 163 10.77 4.48 27.91
C ARG A 163 9.43 4.77 28.59
N LEU A 164 8.39 5.07 27.79
CA LEU A 164 7.04 5.39 28.27
C LEU A 164 6.14 4.15 28.41
N GLY A 165 6.65 2.95 28.07
CA GLY A 165 5.85 1.72 28.05
C GLY A 165 4.74 1.74 26.99
N ILE A 166 4.96 2.45 25.88
CA ILE A 166 4.11 2.42 24.69
C ILE A 166 4.67 1.38 23.73
N ASP A 167 3.82 0.47 23.29
CA ASP A 167 4.16 -0.42 22.19
C ASP A 167 4.12 0.35 20.87
N LEU A 168 5.18 0.22 20.08
CA LEU A 168 5.28 0.84 18.75
C LEU A 168 5.26 -0.25 17.68
N ILE A 169 4.37 -0.11 16.71
CA ILE A 169 4.40 -0.86 15.44
C ILE A 169 4.79 0.12 14.35
N VAL A 170 5.85 -0.16 13.60
CA VAL A 170 6.26 0.65 12.46
C VAL A 170 5.74 0.02 11.18
N THR A 171 5.01 0.76 10.35
CA THR A 171 4.67 0.32 8.99
C THR A 171 5.17 1.35 7.98
N ASP A 172 6.06 0.91 7.10
CA ASP A 172 6.82 1.81 6.24
C ASP A 172 7.32 1.04 5.01
N HIS A 173 7.73 1.76 3.98
CA HIS A 173 8.27 1.21 2.75
C HIS A 173 9.63 1.80 2.36
N HIS A 174 10.05 2.89 3.01
CA HIS A 174 11.35 3.51 2.84
C HIS A 174 12.50 2.54 3.15
N LEU A 175 13.67 2.79 2.56
CA LEU A 175 14.85 1.95 2.79
C LEU A 175 15.38 2.15 4.22
N PRO A 176 15.63 1.07 4.99
CA PRO A 176 16.34 1.16 6.26
C PRO A 176 17.71 1.83 6.11
N GLY A 177 18.18 2.45 7.19
CA GLY A 177 19.54 3.00 7.27
C GLY A 177 20.60 1.92 7.55
N PRO A 178 21.88 2.30 7.61
CA PRO A 178 22.96 1.39 7.99
C PRO A 178 22.81 0.85 9.43
N ASP A 179 22.14 1.61 10.30
CA ASP A 179 21.86 1.23 11.70
C ASP A 179 20.72 0.20 11.84
N GLY A 180 20.15 -0.25 10.72
CA GLY A 180 19.07 -1.24 10.69
C GLY A 180 17.69 -0.60 10.85
N VAL A 181 16.86 -1.21 11.71
CA VAL A 181 15.46 -0.81 11.97
C VAL A 181 15.31 -0.40 13.45
N PRO A 182 14.39 0.51 13.78
CA PRO A 182 14.19 0.97 15.15
C PRO A 182 13.73 -0.13 16.11
N HIS A 183 13.98 0.07 17.40
CA HIS A 183 13.50 -0.79 18.48
C HIS A 183 11.99 -0.63 18.71
N ALA A 184 11.21 -1.23 17.82
CA ALA A 184 9.76 -1.31 17.88
C ALA A 184 9.30 -2.74 18.23
N LEU A 185 8.06 -2.89 18.69
CA LEU A 185 7.46 -4.21 18.92
C LEU A 185 7.37 -5.02 17.62
N ALA A 186 7.05 -4.34 16.53
CA ALA A 186 7.07 -4.91 15.19
C ALA A 186 7.45 -3.84 14.17
N VAL A 187 8.17 -4.25 13.12
CA VAL A 187 8.46 -3.42 11.94
C VAL A 187 7.91 -4.16 10.73
N LEU A 188 6.99 -3.53 10.01
CA LEU A 188 6.36 -4.00 8.78
C LEU A 188 6.93 -3.16 7.64
N ASN A 189 8.00 -3.64 7.05
CA ASN A 189 8.59 -3.04 5.87
C ASN A 189 9.11 -4.15 4.93
N PRO A 190 8.72 -4.17 3.65
CA PRO A 190 9.18 -5.22 2.73
C PRO A 190 10.67 -5.12 2.43
N ASN A 191 11.30 -3.95 2.62
CA ASN A 191 12.71 -3.67 2.37
C ASN A 191 13.60 -3.87 3.60
N GLN A 192 13.06 -4.24 4.77
CA GLN A 192 13.90 -4.58 5.92
C GLN A 192 14.68 -5.87 5.69
N SER A 193 15.89 -5.93 6.27
CA SER A 193 16.75 -7.11 6.17
C SER A 193 16.03 -8.36 6.67
N GLY A 194 16.14 -9.47 5.93
CA GLY A 194 15.52 -10.76 6.26
C GLY A 194 14.03 -10.87 5.91
N CYS A 195 13.34 -9.80 5.50
CA CYS A 195 11.94 -9.89 5.10
C CYS A 195 11.81 -10.59 3.73
N SER A 196 11.06 -11.69 3.67
CA SER A 196 10.83 -12.48 2.45
C SER A 196 9.65 -12.00 1.61
N TYR A 197 8.96 -10.92 2.03
CA TYR A 197 7.77 -10.44 1.33
C TYR A 197 8.08 -10.15 -0.16
N PRO A 198 7.33 -10.73 -1.12
CA PRO A 198 7.75 -10.68 -2.53
C PRO A 198 7.68 -9.30 -3.18
N CYS A 199 6.66 -8.49 -2.86
CA CYS A 199 6.51 -7.16 -3.44
C CYS A 199 7.33 -6.13 -2.64
N LYS A 200 8.56 -5.85 -3.09
CA LYS A 200 9.48 -4.90 -2.43
C LYS A 200 9.14 -3.43 -2.61
N ALA A 201 8.36 -3.11 -3.64
CA ALA A 201 8.07 -1.75 -4.04
C ALA A 201 6.68 -1.25 -3.60
N LEU A 202 6.08 -1.84 -2.56
CA LEU A 202 4.85 -1.30 -1.98
C LEU A 202 5.05 0.16 -1.57
N CYS A 203 3.99 0.97 -1.67
CA CYS A 203 3.87 2.27 -1.01
C CYS A 203 3.47 2.09 0.47
N GLY A 204 3.54 3.14 1.30
CA GLY A 204 3.14 3.10 2.70
C GLY A 204 1.69 2.62 2.90
N ALA A 205 0.75 3.14 2.10
CA ALA A 205 -0.64 2.70 2.05
C ALA A 205 -0.79 1.26 1.56
N GLY A 206 0.13 0.78 0.73
CA GLY A 206 0.21 -0.63 0.31
C GLY A 206 0.58 -1.54 1.49
N VAL A 207 1.53 -1.12 2.33
CA VAL A 207 1.90 -1.85 3.56
C VAL A 207 0.75 -1.81 4.57
N ALA A 208 0.12 -0.64 4.78
CA ALA A 208 -1.06 -0.49 5.63
C ALA A 208 -2.24 -1.35 5.12
N PHE A 209 -2.41 -1.46 3.80
CA PHE A 209 -3.38 -2.37 3.18
C PHE A 209 -3.09 -3.83 3.55
N LYS A 210 -1.82 -4.28 3.53
CA LYS A 210 -1.48 -5.67 3.94
C LYS A 210 -1.78 -5.93 5.41
N LEU A 211 -1.49 -4.96 6.29
CA LEU A 211 -1.84 -5.06 7.71
C LEU A 211 -3.36 -5.12 7.92
N ALA A 212 -4.10 -4.22 7.25
CA ALA A 212 -5.56 -4.21 7.27
C ALA A 212 -6.16 -5.52 6.74
N GLN A 213 -5.61 -6.06 5.65
CA GLN A 213 -6.01 -7.35 5.09
C GLN A 213 -5.88 -8.45 6.16
N ALA A 214 -4.71 -8.58 6.78
CA ALA A 214 -4.48 -9.64 7.77
C ALA A 214 -5.35 -9.49 9.02
N LEU A 215 -5.59 -8.24 9.47
CA LEU A 215 -6.47 -7.97 10.60
C LEU A 215 -7.92 -8.37 10.30
N MET A 216 -8.42 -8.03 9.11
CA MET A 216 -9.75 -8.43 8.66
C MET A 216 -9.87 -9.95 8.47
N GLU A 217 -8.82 -10.61 7.97
CA GLU A 217 -8.77 -12.08 7.85
C GLU A 217 -8.92 -12.77 9.21
N ARG A 218 -8.40 -12.17 10.30
CA ARG A 218 -8.55 -12.70 11.66
C ARG A 218 -9.92 -12.48 12.29
N ARG A 219 -10.55 -11.33 12.02
CA ARG A 219 -11.72 -10.86 12.81
C ARG A 219 -13.04 -10.82 12.06
N LEU A 220 -13.02 -10.78 10.72
CA LEU A 220 -14.23 -10.64 9.90
C LEU A 220 -14.56 -11.92 9.13
N THR A 221 -15.82 -12.07 8.73
CA THR A 221 -16.25 -13.19 7.89
C THR A 221 -15.74 -13.04 6.45
N THR A 222 -15.53 -14.15 5.73
CA THR A 222 -15.03 -14.14 4.34
C THR A 222 -15.88 -13.29 3.40
N ARG A 223 -17.20 -13.23 3.62
CA ARG A 223 -18.12 -12.45 2.77
C ARG A 223 -17.80 -10.96 2.85
N ASP A 224 -17.56 -10.44 4.05
CA ASP A 224 -17.30 -9.01 4.28
C ASP A 224 -15.94 -8.60 3.73
N GLN A 225 -14.95 -9.49 3.82
CA GLN A 225 -13.57 -9.22 3.41
C GLN A 225 -13.45 -8.83 1.93
N SER A 226 -14.12 -9.55 1.02
CA SER A 226 -13.95 -9.32 -0.43
C SER A 226 -14.35 -7.91 -0.89
N THR A 227 -15.47 -7.39 -0.38
CA THR A 227 -15.98 -6.06 -0.72
C THR A 227 -15.13 -4.96 -0.06
N LEU A 228 -14.67 -5.21 1.16
CA LEU A 228 -13.78 -4.31 1.89
C LEU A 228 -12.41 -4.21 1.24
N LEU A 229 -11.81 -5.33 0.83
CA LEU A 229 -10.52 -5.35 0.12
C LEU A 229 -10.59 -4.56 -1.19
N LYS A 230 -11.67 -4.68 -1.97
CA LYS A 230 -11.86 -3.86 -3.16
C LYS A 230 -11.97 -2.36 -2.82
N SER A 231 -12.62 -2.03 -1.72
CA SER A 231 -12.75 -0.65 -1.24
C SER A 231 -11.43 -0.07 -0.77
N PHE A 232 -10.59 -0.85 -0.08
CA PHE A 232 -9.25 -0.43 0.33
C PHE A 232 -8.28 -0.37 -0.84
N ALA A 233 -8.37 -1.30 -1.81
CA ALA A 233 -7.54 -1.29 -3.01
C ALA A 233 -7.75 -0.02 -3.85
N LYS A 234 -8.97 0.52 -3.85
CA LYS A 234 -9.29 1.83 -4.44
C LYS A 234 -8.51 2.98 -3.81
N ILE A 235 -8.35 2.97 -2.49
CA ILE A 235 -7.59 3.98 -1.76
C ILE A 235 -6.09 3.75 -1.94
N ALA A 236 -5.62 2.51 -1.80
CA ALA A 236 -4.23 2.13 -2.03
C ALA A 236 -3.76 2.45 -3.46
N ALA A 237 -4.64 2.41 -4.45
CA ALA A 237 -4.32 2.81 -5.82
C ALA A 237 -3.96 4.28 -5.95
N ILE A 238 -4.64 5.17 -5.21
CA ILE A 238 -4.35 6.61 -5.22
C ILE A 238 -2.93 6.83 -4.72
N ALA A 239 -2.57 6.25 -3.57
CA ALA A 239 -1.23 6.31 -2.99
C ALA A 239 -0.16 5.68 -3.90
N THR A 240 -0.41 4.46 -4.38
CA THR A 240 0.52 3.73 -5.26
C THR A 240 0.90 4.58 -6.48
N ILE A 241 -0.09 5.25 -7.08
CA ILE A 241 0.15 6.11 -8.24
C ILE A 241 0.80 7.45 -7.83
N ALA A 242 0.37 8.05 -6.72
CA ALA A 242 0.91 9.31 -6.20
C ALA A 242 2.38 9.21 -5.82
N ASN A 243 2.78 8.11 -5.18
CA ASN A 243 4.15 7.85 -4.75
C ASN A 243 5.04 7.30 -5.90
N ALA A 244 4.50 7.23 -7.12
CA ALA A 244 5.20 6.83 -8.33
C ALA A 244 5.98 5.50 -8.21
N VAL A 245 5.52 4.58 -7.36
CA VAL A 245 6.13 3.26 -7.24
C VAL A 245 5.89 2.45 -8.52
N PRO A 246 6.80 1.52 -8.90
CA PRO A 246 6.62 0.69 -10.08
C PRO A 246 5.27 -0.04 -10.08
N LEU A 247 4.48 0.13 -11.14
CA LEU A 247 3.18 -0.54 -11.33
C LEU A 247 3.38 -1.99 -11.83
N THR A 248 4.02 -2.80 -11.00
CA THR A 248 4.31 -4.22 -11.18
C THR A 248 3.91 -5.01 -9.94
N GLY A 249 3.65 -6.31 -10.05
CA GLY A 249 3.22 -7.12 -8.89
C GLY A 249 1.95 -6.58 -8.25
N GLU A 250 1.89 -6.50 -6.91
CA GLU A 250 0.70 -6.00 -6.20
C GLU A 250 0.36 -4.54 -6.52
N ASN A 251 1.34 -3.68 -6.82
CA ASN A 251 1.07 -2.30 -7.25
C ASN A 251 0.28 -2.24 -8.57
N ARG A 252 0.52 -3.20 -9.48
CA ARG A 252 -0.24 -3.32 -10.73
C ARG A 252 -1.69 -3.72 -10.45
N ILE A 253 -1.91 -4.58 -9.45
CA ILE A 253 -3.23 -5.00 -8.97
C ILE A 253 -3.96 -3.81 -8.37
N PHE A 254 -3.34 -3.09 -7.42
CA PHE A 254 -3.93 -1.89 -6.83
C PHE A 254 -4.30 -0.87 -7.90
N ALA A 255 -3.37 -0.53 -8.80
CA ALA A 255 -3.66 0.42 -9.87
C ALA A 255 -4.84 -0.01 -10.75
N LYS A 256 -4.89 -1.26 -11.24
CA LYS A 256 -5.99 -1.72 -12.11
C LYS A 256 -7.32 -1.74 -11.38
N VAL A 257 -7.40 -2.50 -10.28
CA VAL A 257 -8.64 -2.74 -9.55
C VAL A 257 -9.14 -1.43 -8.95
N GLY A 258 -8.24 -0.59 -8.45
CA GLY A 258 -8.57 0.69 -7.86
C GLY A 258 -9.06 1.71 -8.89
N LEU A 259 -8.41 1.85 -10.05
CA LEU A 259 -8.89 2.74 -11.11
C LEU A 259 -10.28 2.35 -11.60
N GLU A 260 -10.56 1.06 -11.73
CA GLU A 260 -11.91 0.57 -12.06
C GLU A 260 -12.92 0.89 -10.96
N ALA A 261 -12.54 0.71 -9.69
CA ALA A 261 -13.40 1.00 -8.55
C ALA A 261 -13.63 2.50 -8.31
N LEU A 262 -12.71 3.37 -8.73
CA LEU A 262 -12.84 4.83 -8.61
C LEU A 262 -13.99 5.38 -9.45
N ARG A 263 -14.31 4.74 -10.59
CA ARG A 263 -15.44 5.12 -11.46
C ARG A 263 -16.77 5.15 -10.71
N THR A 264 -16.94 4.24 -9.75
CA THR A 264 -18.19 4.05 -9.00
C THR A 264 -17.99 4.37 -7.52
N ALA A 265 -17.15 5.36 -7.20
CA ALA A 265 -16.93 5.78 -5.82
C ALA A 265 -18.22 6.35 -5.19
N VAL A 266 -18.64 5.76 -4.08
CA VAL A 266 -19.83 6.19 -3.32
C VAL A 266 -19.50 7.01 -2.07
N ASN A 267 -18.25 7.04 -1.63
CA ASN A 267 -17.84 7.82 -0.46
C ASN A 267 -17.95 9.33 -0.78
N PRO A 268 -18.63 10.14 0.05
CA PRO A 268 -18.86 11.55 -0.24
C PRO A 268 -17.58 12.36 -0.48
N GLY A 269 -16.54 12.17 0.33
CA GLY A 269 -15.28 12.88 0.19
C GLY A 269 -14.56 12.53 -1.11
N LEU A 270 -14.48 11.23 -1.43
CA LEU A 270 -13.89 10.77 -2.68
C LEU A 270 -14.70 11.23 -3.90
N LYS A 271 -16.03 11.22 -3.81
CA LYS A 271 -16.91 11.70 -4.89
C LYS A 271 -16.68 13.19 -5.16
N ALA A 272 -16.68 14.02 -4.10
CA ALA A 272 -16.41 15.44 -4.23
C ALA A 272 -15.01 15.71 -4.82
N LEU A 273 -14.00 14.95 -4.40
CA LEU A 273 -12.65 15.04 -4.95
C LEU A 273 -12.60 14.71 -6.45
N LEU A 274 -13.29 13.65 -6.89
CA LEU A 274 -13.38 13.27 -8.30
C LEU A 274 -14.12 14.32 -9.14
N GLU A 275 -15.16 14.93 -8.58
CA GLU A 275 -15.94 15.99 -9.23
C GLU A 275 -15.12 17.27 -9.42
N ILE A 276 -14.45 17.76 -8.36
CA ILE A 276 -13.61 18.98 -8.45
C ILE A 276 -12.32 18.75 -9.24
N ALA A 277 -11.89 17.50 -9.37
CA ALA A 277 -10.83 17.11 -10.29
C ALA A 277 -11.32 16.94 -11.73
N HIS A 278 -12.63 17.02 -12.01
CA HIS A 278 -13.30 16.76 -13.31
C HIS A 278 -12.92 15.42 -13.94
N VAL A 279 -12.96 14.36 -13.13
CA VAL A 279 -12.68 12.97 -13.52
C VAL A 279 -13.78 12.00 -13.07
N SER A 280 -14.91 12.51 -12.57
CA SER A 280 -16.04 11.69 -12.13
C SER A 280 -16.83 11.04 -13.29
N GLY A 281 -17.47 9.91 -13.02
CA GLY A 281 -18.46 9.28 -13.90
C GLY A 281 -17.91 8.52 -15.12
N ARG A 282 -16.59 8.46 -15.31
CA ARG A 282 -15.94 7.80 -16.46
C ARG A 282 -14.74 6.94 -16.03
N PRO A 283 -14.13 6.15 -16.92
CA PRO A 283 -12.85 5.49 -16.63
C PRO A 283 -11.75 6.51 -16.34
N LEU A 284 -10.95 6.24 -15.31
CA LEU A 284 -9.79 7.04 -14.92
C LEU A 284 -8.50 6.40 -15.43
N THR A 285 -7.52 7.23 -15.73
CA THR A 285 -6.14 6.81 -16.01
C THR A 285 -5.23 7.05 -14.80
N SER A 286 -4.10 6.35 -14.73
CA SER A 286 -3.07 6.63 -13.72
C SER A 286 -2.51 8.06 -13.83
N GLY A 287 -2.42 8.61 -15.05
CA GLY A 287 -2.05 10.01 -15.25
C GLY A 287 -3.01 10.97 -14.57
N GLU A 288 -4.32 10.72 -14.64
CA GLU A 288 -5.29 11.58 -13.97
C GLU A 288 -5.24 11.49 -12.45
N VAL A 289 -4.97 10.30 -11.92
CA VAL A 289 -4.71 10.16 -10.48
C VAL A 289 -3.47 10.97 -10.09
N GLY A 290 -2.35 10.79 -10.80
CA GLY A 290 -1.08 11.45 -10.49
C GLY A 290 -1.08 12.97 -10.68
N PHE A 291 -1.81 13.50 -11.67
CA PHE A 291 -1.78 14.92 -12.00
C PHE A 291 -3.01 15.72 -11.56
N ARG A 292 -4.12 15.05 -11.19
CA ARG A 292 -5.37 15.73 -10.83
C ARG A 292 -5.83 15.40 -9.42
N ILE A 293 -5.75 14.13 -9.01
CA ILE A 293 -6.24 13.71 -7.69
C ILE A 293 -5.16 13.92 -6.63
N ALA A 294 -3.98 13.31 -6.80
CA ALA A 294 -2.91 13.35 -5.81
C ALA A 294 -2.47 14.78 -5.43
N PRO A 295 -2.29 15.74 -6.38
CA PRO A 295 -1.89 17.10 -6.03
C PRO A 295 -2.90 17.84 -5.17
N ARG A 296 -4.19 17.46 -5.20
CA ARG A 296 -5.25 18.09 -4.39
C ARG A 296 -5.27 17.56 -2.95
N ILE A 297 -4.83 16.32 -2.73
CA ILE A 297 -4.70 15.76 -1.37
C ILE A 297 -3.42 16.30 -0.72
N ASN A 298 -2.34 16.47 -1.50
CA ASN A 298 -1.06 17.02 -1.01
C ASN A 298 -1.05 18.53 -0.74
N ALA A 299 -2.06 19.27 -1.23
CA ALA A 299 -2.15 20.72 -1.11
C ALA A 299 -2.81 21.13 0.21
#